data_AF-A0AAU7L5C3-F1
#
_entry.id   AF-A0AAU7L5C3-F1
#
_cell.length_a   1.000
_cell.length_b   1.000
_cell.length_c   1.000
_cell.angle_alpha   90.00
_cell.angle_beta   90.00
_cell.angle_gamma   90.00
#
_symmetry.space_group_name_H-M   'P 1'
#
loop_
_entity.id
_entity.type
_entity.pdbx_description
1 polymer ?
#
loop_
_entity_poly.entity_id
_entity_poly.type
_entity_poly.pdbx_seq_one_letter_code
_entity_poly.pdbx_strand_id
1 'polypeptide(L)'
;MPSTDQLELLFDVQDSDASADASPLSASPAPRKAPVATPPAPLFPPPPASSAPKPAGEPLLTLSPNAAARVPTPCPDPLPPGARWREVDTDPQPIGFVLLRSRRRSIGFVITDDGLRVTAPNWVTLAQIDDAVREKSRWIVAKLREWHTRKQQLAMAHTRWQAGGELPYLGKRIVLGVGGDSRQTRLSGDADAPADGDTLWLALPADADQGRIRDAAQAWLQQRAGAWFGARLAHFLQISGLKIRRWRLSSAATRWGSCTSDGNIMLNWRLIHFAPAIIDYVIAHELAHLREMNHSQDFWREVGQILPDFEEAKNVLRRHDPASLPQF
;
A
#
# COMPACT_ATOMS: atom_id res chain seq x y z
N MET A 1 -4.08 12.91 32.91
CA MET A 1 -3.92 13.32 31.50
C MET A 1 -3.30 12.17 30.71
N PRO A 2 -4.09 11.31 30.05
CA PRO A 2 -3.61 10.56 28.90
C PRO A 2 -4.30 11.07 27.63
N SER A 3 -3.49 11.41 26.62
CA SER A 3 -3.91 11.79 25.29
C SER A 3 -4.03 10.53 24.44
N THR A 4 -5.19 10.34 23.84
CA THR A 4 -5.56 9.21 22.98
C THR A 4 -4.92 9.37 21.60
N ASP A 5 -3.98 8.50 21.26
CA ASP A 5 -3.38 8.41 19.91
C ASP A 5 -3.97 7.18 19.19
N GLN A 6 -4.97 7.39 18.32
CA GLN A 6 -5.57 6.38 17.46
C GLN A 6 -5.27 6.70 15.99
N LEU A 7 -4.14 6.21 15.46
CA LEU A 7 -3.86 6.15 14.03
C LEU A 7 -2.99 4.92 13.70
N GLU A 8 -3.51 3.73 14.00
CA GLU A 8 -3.12 2.49 13.32
C GLU A 8 -3.77 2.45 11.94
N LEU A 9 -3.00 2.16 10.89
CA LEU A 9 -3.42 1.57 9.61
C LEU A 9 -2.26 1.70 8.59
N LEU A 10 -1.38 0.70 8.51
CA LEU A 10 -0.90 0.14 7.22
C LEU A 10 -0.13 -1.20 7.36
N PHE A 11 -0.38 -1.99 8.40
CA PHE A 11 0.07 -3.38 8.47
C PHE A 11 -1.05 -4.16 9.13
N ASP A 12 -1.85 -4.87 8.34
CA ASP A 12 -2.80 -5.83 8.89
C ASP A 12 -2.65 -7.13 8.09
N VAL A 13 -2.00 -8.10 8.76
CA VAL A 13 -1.84 -9.48 8.34
C VAL A 13 -3.15 -10.19 8.66
N GLN A 14 -3.84 -10.74 7.66
CA GLN A 14 -4.95 -11.65 7.93
C GLN A 14 -4.40 -13.03 8.26
N ASP A 15 -4.71 -13.47 9.49
CA ASP A 15 -4.66 -14.85 9.96
C ASP A 15 -5.22 -15.84 8.94
N SER A 16 -4.50 -16.94 8.75
CA SER A 16 -5.04 -18.16 8.18
C SER A 16 -4.53 -19.33 9.00
N ASP A 17 -5.42 -20.01 9.73
CA ASP A 17 -5.24 -21.43 9.89
C ASP A 17 -6.53 -22.21 10.17
N ALA A 18 -6.40 -23.51 9.85
CA ALA A 18 -7.19 -24.66 10.26
C ALA A 18 -8.40 -25.09 9.39
N SER A 19 -8.13 -26.23 8.76
CA SER A 19 -8.96 -27.17 8.03
C SER A 19 -10.14 -27.76 8.81
N ALA A 20 -11.14 -28.15 8.03
CA ALA A 20 -12.35 -28.83 8.42
C ALA A 20 -12.13 -30.27 8.91
N ASP A 21 -12.92 -30.67 9.90
CA ASP A 21 -13.45 -32.03 10.00
C ASP A 21 -14.98 -31.95 9.95
N ALA A 22 -15.59 -32.91 9.28
CA ALA A 22 -16.97 -32.88 8.80
C ALA A 22 -17.90 -33.78 9.61
N SER A 23 -19.18 -33.38 9.66
CA SER A 23 -20.40 -34.20 9.72
C SER A 23 -21.37 -33.86 10.87
N PRO A 24 -22.69 -34.06 10.62
CA PRO A 24 -23.70 -33.03 10.87
C PRO A 24 -24.70 -33.43 11.96
N LEU A 25 -25.64 -32.54 12.31
CA LEU A 25 -27.06 -32.90 12.59
C LEU A 25 -27.93 -31.65 12.85
N SER A 26 -28.90 -31.48 11.95
CA SER A 26 -30.34 -31.24 12.18
C SER A 26 -30.89 -29.92 12.77
N ALA A 27 -31.98 -29.51 12.09
CA ALA A 27 -33.18 -28.80 12.56
C ALA A 27 -33.26 -27.26 12.54
N SER A 28 -33.93 -26.75 11.51
CA SER A 28 -34.75 -25.51 11.53
C SER A 28 -35.91 -25.63 12.54
N PRO A 29 -36.47 -24.50 13.03
CA PRO A 29 -37.64 -23.94 12.34
C PRO A 29 -37.66 -22.39 12.25
N ALA A 30 -38.48 -21.90 11.31
CA ALA A 30 -38.71 -20.50 10.95
C ALA A 30 -39.75 -19.79 11.87
N PRO A 31 -40.34 -18.64 11.49
CA PRO A 31 -39.87 -17.28 11.74
C PRO A 31 -40.82 -16.50 12.69
N ARG A 32 -40.35 -15.41 13.33
CA ARG A 32 -41.23 -14.42 13.98
C ARG A 32 -40.93 -12.99 13.53
N LYS A 33 -42.02 -12.29 13.23
CA LYS A 33 -42.13 -10.96 12.62
C LYS A 33 -41.62 -9.83 13.53
N ALA A 34 -41.08 -8.80 12.89
CA ALA A 34 -40.68 -7.52 13.48
C ALA A 34 -41.87 -6.63 13.89
N PRO A 35 -41.64 -5.67 14.81
CA PRO A 35 -42.36 -4.41 14.81
C PRO A 35 -41.49 -3.25 14.28
N VAL A 36 -42.17 -2.36 13.57
CA VAL A 36 -41.72 -1.12 12.94
C VAL A 36 -41.34 -0.07 13.99
N ALA A 37 -40.22 0.62 13.81
CA ALA A 37 -39.86 1.79 14.61
C ALA A 37 -39.57 3.00 13.69
N THR A 38 -40.30 4.08 13.95
CA THR A 38 -40.29 5.39 13.29
C THR A 38 -39.01 6.18 13.62
N PRO A 39 -38.44 6.98 12.70
CA PRO A 39 -37.21 7.74 12.96
C PRO A 39 -37.49 9.03 13.77
N PRO A 40 -36.57 9.45 14.67
CA PRO A 40 -36.65 10.75 15.33
C PRO A 40 -36.13 11.90 14.43
N ALA A 41 -36.69 13.08 14.66
CA ALA A 41 -36.46 14.33 13.92
C ALA A 41 -35.06 14.94 14.14
N PRO A 42 -34.56 15.77 13.19
CA PRO A 42 -33.25 16.41 13.31
C PRO A 42 -33.25 17.56 14.34
N LEU A 43 -32.24 17.54 15.20
CA LEU A 43 -31.80 18.66 16.04
C LEU A 43 -30.99 19.62 15.16
N PHE A 44 -31.21 20.92 15.35
CA PHE A 44 -30.55 22.11 14.76
C PHE A 44 -31.29 22.84 13.60
N PRO A 45 -31.48 24.18 13.71
CA PRO A 45 -32.14 24.99 12.70
C PRO A 45 -31.17 25.44 11.58
N PRO A 46 -31.66 25.74 10.37
CA PRO A 46 -30.83 26.28 9.28
C PRO A 46 -30.56 27.79 9.45
N PRO A 47 -29.39 28.31 9.02
CA PRO A 47 -29.10 29.74 8.99
C PRO A 47 -29.79 30.43 7.78
N PRO A 48 -30.00 31.77 7.85
CA PRO A 48 -30.83 32.49 6.90
C PRO A 48 -30.11 32.79 5.57
N ALA A 49 -30.92 32.85 4.50
CA ALA A 49 -30.52 33.31 3.18
C ALA A 49 -30.30 34.83 3.14
N SER A 50 -29.31 35.27 2.36
CA SER A 50 -29.22 36.67 1.92
C SER A 50 -28.80 36.74 0.45
N SER A 51 -29.48 37.64 -0.25
CA SER A 51 -29.57 37.74 -1.70
C SER A 51 -29.04 39.10 -2.22
N ALA A 52 -28.26 39.02 -3.31
CA ALA A 52 -28.08 40.00 -4.42
C ALA A 52 -27.25 41.29 -4.17
N PRO A 53 -26.76 42.02 -5.23
CA PRO A 53 -26.58 41.69 -6.66
C PRO A 53 -25.15 41.95 -7.23
N LYS A 54 -24.92 41.51 -8.49
CA LYS A 54 -23.73 41.81 -9.33
C LYS A 54 -23.73 43.25 -9.87
N PRO A 55 -22.56 43.78 -10.26
CA PRO A 55 -22.43 44.44 -11.57
C PRO A 55 -21.29 43.85 -12.43
N ALA A 56 -21.46 44.01 -13.74
CA ALA A 56 -20.63 43.49 -14.81
C ALA A 56 -19.51 44.45 -15.23
N GLY A 57 -18.39 43.89 -15.72
CA GLY A 57 -17.31 44.58 -16.42
C GLY A 57 -16.30 43.54 -16.95
N GLU A 58 -16.18 43.45 -18.28
CA GLU A 58 -15.37 42.50 -19.07
C GLU A 58 -13.86 42.81 -19.05
N PRO A 59 -13.01 42.09 -19.82
CA PRO A 59 -12.54 40.74 -19.56
C PRO A 59 -11.02 40.78 -19.35
N LEU A 60 -10.58 40.51 -18.12
CA LEU A 60 -9.17 40.19 -17.87
C LEU A 60 -9.07 38.68 -17.73
N LEU A 61 -8.17 38.06 -18.50
CA LEU A 61 -7.81 36.65 -18.37
C LEU A 61 -7.21 36.40 -16.98
N THR A 62 -8.07 36.28 -15.97
CA THR A 62 -7.72 35.81 -14.64
C THR A 62 -7.93 34.31 -14.61
N LEU A 63 -6.80 33.60 -14.55
CA LEU A 63 -6.71 32.22 -14.08
C LEU A 63 -7.47 32.11 -12.75
N SER A 64 -8.67 31.53 -12.76
CA SER A 64 -9.40 31.20 -11.54
C SER A 64 -8.68 30.08 -10.81
N PRO A 65 -8.15 30.29 -9.60
CA PRO A 65 -7.55 29.24 -8.79
C PRO A 65 -8.54 28.84 -7.69
N ASN A 66 -9.70 28.25 -8.03
CA ASN A 66 -10.46 27.45 -7.08
C ASN A 66 -11.64 26.71 -7.74
N ALA A 67 -11.39 25.47 -8.15
CA ALA A 67 -12.39 24.43 -8.05
C ALA A 67 -11.67 23.30 -7.31
N ALA A 68 -12.11 22.96 -6.09
CA ALA A 68 -11.61 21.79 -5.39
C ALA A 68 -11.87 20.56 -6.26
N ALA A 69 -10.86 20.17 -7.05
CA ALA A 69 -10.98 19.12 -8.03
C ALA A 69 -11.40 17.82 -7.30
N ARG A 70 -12.56 17.29 -7.68
CA ARG A 70 -13.05 16.00 -7.20
C ARG A 70 -12.04 14.93 -7.61
N VAL A 71 -11.71 14.01 -6.70
CA VAL A 71 -10.86 12.87 -7.03
C VAL A 71 -11.71 11.82 -7.75
N PRO A 72 -11.35 11.42 -8.98
CA PRO A 72 -12.13 10.42 -9.71
C PRO A 72 -12.04 9.06 -9.02
N THR A 73 -13.18 8.42 -8.80
CA THR A 73 -13.32 7.02 -8.36
C THR A 73 -14.03 6.21 -9.45
N PRO A 74 -13.35 5.89 -10.57
CA PRO A 74 -13.97 5.18 -11.67
C PRO A 74 -14.24 3.71 -11.29
N CYS A 75 -15.29 3.12 -11.86
CA CYS A 75 -15.52 1.68 -11.77
C CYS A 75 -14.42 0.95 -12.54
N PRO A 76 -13.72 -0.01 -11.92
CA PRO A 76 -12.71 -0.79 -12.63
C PRO A 76 -13.35 -1.80 -13.59
N ASP A 77 -12.73 -1.95 -14.76
CA ASP A 77 -13.10 -2.91 -15.78
C ASP A 77 -11.90 -3.83 -16.11
N PRO A 78 -12.02 -5.17 -15.96
CA PRO A 78 -13.17 -5.91 -15.45
C PRO A 78 -13.24 -5.96 -13.91
N LEU A 79 -14.46 -6.06 -13.37
CA LEU A 79 -14.67 -6.29 -11.94
C LEU A 79 -14.11 -7.66 -11.50
N PRO A 80 -13.44 -7.77 -10.33
CA PRO A 80 -12.98 -9.04 -9.81
C PRO A 80 -14.13 -10.05 -9.58
N PRO A 81 -13.89 -11.37 -9.73
CA PRO A 81 -14.92 -12.38 -9.50
C PRO A 81 -15.54 -12.28 -8.09
N GLY A 82 -16.87 -12.22 -8.02
CA GLY A 82 -17.61 -12.07 -6.75
C GLY A 82 -17.64 -10.66 -6.18
N ALA A 83 -17.09 -9.67 -6.87
CA ALA A 83 -17.13 -8.27 -6.48
C ALA A 83 -18.39 -7.55 -7.00
N ARG A 84 -18.81 -6.48 -6.31
CA ARG A 84 -19.87 -5.59 -6.77
C ARG A 84 -19.41 -4.14 -6.70
N TRP A 85 -19.62 -3.38 -7.77
CA TRP A 85 -19.45 -1.93 -7.72
C TRP A 85 -20.57 -1.27 -6.90
N ARG A 86 -20.21 -0.28 -6.09
CA ARG A 86 -21.16 0.58 -5.36
C ARG A 86 -20.63 2.00 -5.36
N GLU A 87 -21.54 2.95 -5.28
CA GLU A 87 -21.23 4.36 -5.11
C GLU A 87 -22.09 4.90 -3.98
N VAL A 88 -21.48 5.70 -3.11
CA VAL A 88 -22.16 6.32 -1.97
C VAL A 88 -21.90 7.81 -2.02
N ASP A 89 -22.99 8.59 -1.94
CA ASP A 89 -22.91 10.04 -1.87
C ASP A 89 -22.29 10.46 -0.53
N THR A 90 -21.11 11.07 -0.55
CA THR A 90 -20.47 11.60 0.66
C THR A 90 -20.10 13.07 0.47
N ASP A 91 -19.93 13.80 1.57
CA ASP A 91 -19.31 15.14 1.54
C ASP A 91 -17.79 14.96 1.72
N PRO A 92 -16.92 15.41 0.78
CA PRO A 92 -17.13 16.40 -0.30
C PRO A 92 -17.43 15.86 -1.72
N GLN A 93 -17.54 14.55 -1.93
CA GLN A 93 -17.81 13.97 -3.25
C GLN A 93 -18.43 12.57 -3.15
N PRO A 94 -19.15 12.09 -4.18
CA PRO A 94 -19.51 10.68 -4.25
C PRO A 94 -18.23 9.82 -4.29
N ILE A 95 -18.27 8.67 -3.60
CA ILE A 95 -17.17 7.72 -3.53
C ILE A 95 -17.64 6.39 -4.11
N GLY A 96 -17.08 6.02 -5.25
CA GLY A 96 -17.20 4.71 -5.85
C GLY A 96 -16.23 3.70 -5.22
N PHE A 97 -16.72 2.48 -4.96
CA PHE A 97 -15.91 1.39 -4.43
C PHE A 97 -16.35 0.00 -4.90
N VAL A 98 -15.37 -0.90 -4.95
CA VAL A 98 -15.56 -2.32 -5.20
C VAL A 98 -15.82 -3.04 -3.87
N LEU A 99 -17.02 -3.57 -3.69
CA LEU A 99 -17.41 -4.37 -2.53
C LEU A 99 -17.07 -5.85 -2.73
N LEU A 100 -16.29 -6.42 -1.81
CA LEU A 100 -16.04 -7.85 -1.68
C LEU A 100 -16.61 -8.39 -0.38
N ARG A 101 -17.20 -9.60 -0.42
CA ARG A 101 -17.65 -10.29 0.79
C ARG A 101 -16.64 -11.36 1.19
N SER A 102 -16.27 -11.43 2.48
CA SER A 102 -15.35 -12.46 2.97
C SER A 102 -15.65 -12.89 4.40
N ARG A 103 -15.03 -14.00 4.83
CA ARG A 103 -15.09 -14.47 6.22
C ARG A 103 -14.14 -13.63 7.07
N ARG A 104 -14.66 -12.57 7.68
CA ARG A 104 -13.89 -11.66 8.54
C ARG A 104 -14.74 -11.05 9.65
N ARG A 105 -14.09 -10.43 10.64
CA ARG A 105 -14.74 -9.88 11.84
C ARG A 105 -15.09 -8.38 11.75
N SER A 106 -14.51 -7.63 10.81
CA SER A 106 -14.68 -6.17 10.67
C SER A 106 -14.93 -5.76 9.21
N ILE A 107 -15.27 -4.49 8.94
CA ILE A 107 -15.25 -3.85 7.60
C ILE A 107 -13.83 -3.30 7.36
N GLY A 108 -13.39 -3.21 6.11
CA GLY A 108 -11.99 -3.00 5.78
C GLY A 108 -11.89 -2.28 4.45
N PHE A 109 -11.03 -1.27 4.42
CA PHE A 109 -10.90 -0.32 3.34
C PHE A 109 -9.49 -0.42 2.79
N VAL A 110 -9.38 -0.70 1.50
CA VAL A 110 -8.09 -0.81 0.80
C VAL A 110 -8.20 0.04 -0.45
N ILE A 111 -7.27 0.96 -0.67
CA ILE A 111 -7.19 1.68 -1.95
C ILE A 111 -6.24 0.89 -2.84
N THR A 112 -6.74 0.50 -4.01
CA THR A 112 -5.99 -0.25 -5.04
C THR A 112 -5.80 0.64 -6.28
N ASP A 113 -5.04 0.17 -7.27
CA ASP A 113 -4.85 0.87 -8.55
C ASP A 113 -6.16 1.18 -9.29
N ASP A 114 -7.17 0.35 -9.02
CA ASP A 114 -8.54 0.36 -9.52
C ASP A 114 -9.52 1.20 -8.68
N GLY A 115 -9.03 1.89 -7.64
CA GLY A 115 -9.82 2.69 -6.71
C GLY A 115 -10.07 2.02 -5.36
N LEU A 116 -11.08 2.51 -4.63
CA LEU A 116 -11.39 2.02 -3.28
C LEU A 116 -12.01 0.61 -3.36
N ARG A 117 -11.46 -0.33 -2.60
CA ARG A 117 -12.01 -1.67 -2.36
C ARG A 117 -12.45 -1.77 -0.90
N VAL A 118 -13.70 -2.15 -0.71
CA VAL A 118 -14.28 -2.39 0.61
C VAL A 118 -14.52 -3.89 0.75
N THR A 119 -13.91 -4.51 1.74
CA THR A 119 -14.23 -5.90 2.08
C THR A 119 -15.18 -5.88 3.28
N ALA A 120 -16.20 -6.75 3.32
CA ALA A 120 -17.14 -6.80 4.44
C ALA A 120 -17.56 -8.24 4.80
N PRO A 121 -17.80 -8.55 6.09
CA PRO A 121 -18.39 -9.82 6.52
C PRO A 121 -19.79 -10.01 5.93
N ASN A 122 -20.24 -11.25 5.75
CA ASN A 122 -21.59 -11.52 5.22
C ASN A 122 -22.73 -11.01 6.10
N TRP A 123 -22.51 -10.90 7.41
CA TRP A 123 -23.52 -10.44 8.37
C TRP A 123 -23.72 -8.92 8.39
N VAL A 124 -22.79 -8.15 7.82
CA VAL A 124 -22.89 -6.69 7.76
C VAL A 124 -23.82 -6.29 6.62
N THR A 125 -24.83 -5.46 6.90
CA THR A 125 -25.77 -4.98 5.89
C THR A 125 -25.12 -3.98 4.92
N LEU A 126 -25.72 -3.78 3.74
CA LEU A 126 -25.24 -2.77 2.81
C LEU A 126 -25.33 -1.35 3.40
N ALA A 127 -26.38 -1.07 4.16
CA ALA A 127 -26.55 0.22 4.85
C ALA A 127 -25.39 0.49 5.83
N GLN A 128 -25.01 -0.50 6.65
CA GLN A 128 -23.87 -0.37 7.57
C GLN A 128 -22.52 -0.17 6.84
N ILE A 129 -22.37 -0.71 5.62
CA ILE A 129 -21.18 -0.49 4.80
C ILE A 129 -21.19 0.94 4.25
N ASP A 130 -22.33 1.39 3.72
CA ASP A 130 -22.49 2.73 3.18
C ASP A 130 -22.28 3.79 4.30
N ASP A 131 -22.78 3.54 5.52
CA ASP A 131 -22.55 4.39 6.70
C ASP A 131 -21.07 4.44 7.09
N ALA A 132 -20.37 3.30 7.10
CA ALA A 132 -18.95 3.26 7.38
C ALA A 132 -18.10 3.99 6.32
N VAL A 133 -18.54 3.99 5.05
CA VAL A 133 -17.92 4.79 3.97
C VAL A 133 -18.19 6.28 4.18
N ARG A 134 -19.42 6.66 4.56
CA ARG A 134 -19.78 8.06 4.87
C ARG A 134 -18.98 8.59 6.05
N GLU A 135 -18.86 7.82 7.13
CA GLU A 135 -18.10 8.18 8.33
C GLU A 135 -16.62 8.42 8.00
N LYS A 136 -16.04 7.56 7.14
CA LYS A 136 -14.63 7.68 6.72
C LYS A 136 -14.42 8.54 5.49
N SER A 137 -15.43 9.24 4.97
CA SER A 137 -15.37 9.93 3.66
C SER A 137 -14.19 10.91 3.56
N ARG A 138 -13.98 11.72 4.59
CA ARG A 138 -12.89 12.71 4.62
C ARG A 138 -11.51 12.04 4.59
N TRP A 139 -11.34 10.93 5.33
CA TRP A 139 -10.11 10.14 5.30
C TRP A 139 -9.90 9.47 3.94
N ILE A 140 -10.96 8.89 3.36
CA ILE A 140 -10.92 8.26 2.03
C ILE A 140 -10.51 9.29 0.97
N VAL A 141 -11.18 10.44 0.93
CA VAL A 141 -10.89 11.50 -0.05
C VAL A 141 -9.50 12.07 0.15
N ALA A 142 -9.06 12.30 1.38
CA ALA A 142 -7.70 12.74 1.66
C ALA A 142 -6.68 11.72 1.13
N LYS A 143 -6.90 10.43 1.37
CA LYS A 143 -6.03 9.35 0.88
C LYS A 143 -6.05 9.19 -0.63
N LEU A 144 -7.21 9.33 -1.27
CA LEU A 144 -7.35 9.33 -2.72
C LEU A 144 -6.65 10.54 -3.36
N ARG A 145 -6.71 11.74 -2.74
CA ARG A 145 -5.94 12.92 -3.18
C ARG A 145 -4.44 12.69 -3.04
N GLU A 146 -4.01 12.21 -1.87
CA GLU A 146 -2.62 11.85 -1.60
C GLU A 146 -2.10 10.84 -2.63
N TRP A 147 -2.90 9.83 -2.96
CA TRP A 147 -2.62 8.83 -4.00
C TRP A 147 -2.55 9.46 -5.40
N HIS A 148 -3.51 10.31 -5.76
CA HIS A 148 -3.56 10.95 -7.09
C HIS A 148 -2.40 11.94 -7.30
N THR A 149 -2.08 12.76 -6.30
CA THR A 149 -0.92 13.66 -6.31
C THR A 149 0.39 12.88 -6.38
N ARG A 150 0.53 11.76 -5.67
CA ARG A 150 1.71 10.89 -5.78
C ARG A 150 1.78 10.19 -7.13
N LYS A 151 0.67 9.66 -7.66
CA LYS A 151 0.60 9.04 -9.00
C LYS A 151 0.96 10.03 -10.09
N GLN A 152 0.60 11.30 -9.94
CA GLN A 152 1.03 12.37 -10.85
C GLN A 152 2.52 12.69 -10.75
N GLN A 153 3.10 12.74 -9.53
CA GLN A 153 4.55 12.90 -9.38
C GLN A 153 5.34 11.68 -9.90
N LEU A 154 4.79 10.48 -9.79
CA LEU A 154 5.33 9.23 -10.34
C LEU A 154 5.18 9.13 -11.86
N ALA A 155 4.08 9.63 -12.42
CA ALA A 155 3.88 9.73 -13.87
C ALA A 155 4.89 10.69 -14.55
N MET A 156 5.56 11.55 -13.76
CA MET A 156 6.69 12.37 -14.23
C MET A 156 8.04 11.67 -14.05
N ALA A 157 8.12 10.59 -13.25
CA ALA A 157 9.33 9.84 -12.91
C ALA A 157 9.38 8.44 -13.54
N HIS A 158 8.75 8.22 -14.69
CA HIS A 158 8.82 6.95 -15.40
C HIS A 158 10.29 6.59 -15.70
N THR A 159 10.81 5.55 -15.05
CA THR A 159 12.05 4.89 -15.49
C THR A 159 11.89 4.58 -16.98
N ARG A 160 12.70 5.23 -17.80
CA ARG A 160 12.71 4.95 -19.23
C ARG A 160 13.51 3.67 -19.42
N TRP A 161 12.85 2.59 -19.83
CA TRP A 161 13.50 1.29 -20.06
C TRP A 161 14.33 1.30 -21.36
N GLN A 162 15.38 2.11 -21.37
CA GLN A 162 16.29 2.33 -22.49
C GLN A 162 17.69 2.63 -21.94
N ALA A 163 18.70 2.61 -22.81
CA ALA A 163 20.02 3.13 -22.48
C ALA A 163 19.92 4.57 -21.95
N GLY A 164 20.59 4.85 -20.83
CA GLY A 164 20.56 6.14 -20.14
C GLY A 164 19.35 6.34 -19.21
N GLY A 165 18.43 5.38 -19.11
CA GLY A 165 17.31 5.46 -18.18
C GLY A 165 17.75 5.41 -16.71
N GLU A 166 17.09 6.18 -15.84
CA GLU A 166 17.39 6.18 -14.40
C GLU A 166 16.50 5.20 -13.63
N LEU A 167 17.10 4.52 -12.65
CA LEU A 167 16.46 3.55 -11.77
C LEU A 167 16.94 3.76 -10.33
N PRO A 168 16.03 3.81 -9.33
CA PRO A 168 16.45 3.83 -7.93
C PRO A 168 17.03 2.47 -7.51
N TYR A 169 18.10 2.47 -6.74
CA TYR A 169 18.73 1.26 -6.18
C TYR A 169 19.46 1.61 -4.88
N LEU A 170 19.10 0.96 -3.77
CA LEU A 170 19.60 1.23 -2.41
C LEU A 170 19.55 2.73 -2.01
N GLY A 171 18.52 3.44 -2.46
CA GLY A 171 18.35 4.88 -2.21
C GLY A 171 19.20 5.79 -3.10
N LYS A 172 19.94 5.24 -4.06
CA LYS A 172 20.72 5.96 -5.07
C LYS A 172 20.04 5.90 -6.44
N ARG A 173 20.38 6.83 -7.32
CA ARG A 173 19.94 6.81 -8.72
C ARG A 173 21.02 6.22 -9.61
N ILE A 174 20.78 5.03 -10.14
CA ILE A 174 21.68 4.36 -11.08
C ILE A 174 21.14 4.48 -12.51
N VAL A 175 22.02 4.36 -13.50
CA VAL A 175 21.72 4.51 -14.93
C VAL A 175 21.73 3.15 -15.63
N LEU A 176 20.79 2.91 -16.54
CA LEU A 176 20.73 1.69 -17.35
C LEU A 176 21.68 1.78 -18.55
N GLY A 177 22.54 0.77 -18.72
CA GLY A 177 23.42 0.60 -19.87
C GLY A 177 23.15 -0.74 -20.59
N VAL A 178 23.23 -0.74 -21.92
CA VAL A 178 23.16 -1.93 -22.79
C VAL A 178 24.30 -1.90 -23.81
N GLY A 179 24.57 -3.02 -24.48
CA GLY A 179 25.66 -3.10 -25.45
C GLY A 179 27.05 -3.10 -24.82
N GLY A 180 27.15 -3.49 -23.55
CA GLY A 180 28.43 -3.69 -22.89
C GLY A 180 29.18 -4.90 -23.44
N ASP A 181 30.51 -4.88 -23.32
CA ASP A 181 31.41 -5.96 -23.80
C ASP A 181 31.30 -7.26 -22.96
N SER A 182 30.58 -7.19 -21.83
CA SER A 182 30.41 -8.30 -20.89
C SER A 182 29.15 -9.11 -21.18
N ARG A 183 29.28 -10.45 -21.14
CA ARG A 183 28.15 -11.39 -21.18
C ARG A 183 27.36 -11.47 -19.87
N GLN A 184 27.78 -10.74 -18.84
CA GLN A 184 27.15 -10.73 -17.52
C GLN A 184 26.72 -9.32 -17.13
N THR A 185 25.53 -9.22 -16.51
CA THR A 185 25.00 -7.99 -15.96
C THR A 185 25.85 -7.54 -14.77
N ARG A 186 26.33 -6.28 -14.80
CA ARG A 186 27.20 -5.73 -13.74
C ARG A 186 26.92 -4.25 -13.49
N LEU A 187 27.11 -3.82 -12.26
CA LEU A 187 27.18 -2.40 -11.92
C LEU A 187 28.61 -1.89 -12.14
N SER A 188 28.79 -0.65 -12.56
CA SER A 188 30.12 -0.04 -12.70
C SER A 188 30.83 0.18 -11.36
N GLY A 189 30.07 0.47 -10.31
CA GLY A 189 30.53 0.67 -8.94
C GLY A 189 30.32 -0.55 -8.03
N ASP A 190 30.45 -0.33 -6.73
CA ASP A 190 30.16 -1.35 -5.71
C ASP A 190 28.65 -1.58 -5.64
N ALA A 191 28.22 -2.81 -5.91
CA ALA A 191 26.81 -3.17 -5.84
C ALA A 191 26.25 -3.08 -4.41
N ASP A 192 27.08 -3.28 -3.38
CA ASP A 192 26.68 -3.19 -1.98
C ASP A 192 26.79 -1.76 -1.41
N ALA A 193 27.48 -0.86 -2.12
CA ALA A 193 27.63 0.56 -1.76
C ALA A 193 27.58 1.46 -3.01
N PRO A 194 26.42 1.53 -3.71
CA PRO A 194 26.32 2.26 -4.96
C PRO A 194 26.46 3.78 -4.75
N ALA A 195 26.88 4.46 -5.81
CA ALA A 195 26.86 5.92 -5.91
C ALA A 195 25.81 6.41 -6.91
N ASP A 196 25.37 7.65 -6.75
CA ASP A 196 24.50 8.29 -7.75
C ASP A 196 25.25 8.41 -9.09
N GLY A 197 24.61 7.97 -10.17
CA GLY A 197 25.18 7.93 -11.52
C GLY A 197 25.91 6.63 -11.88
N ASP A 198 26.02 5.64 -10.98
CA ASP A 198 26.55 4.33 -11.33
C ASP A 198 25.75 3.67 -12.44
N THR A 199 26.42 3.00 -13.38
CA THR A 199 25.77 2.38 -14.54
C THR A 199 25.59 0.88 -14.34
N LEU A 200 24.34 0.43 -14.39
CA LEU A 200 23.97 -0.99 -14.50
C LEU A 200 24.05 -1.41 -15.97
N TRP A 201 25.13 -2.08 -16.33
CA TRP A 201 25.32 -2.69 -17.64
C TRP A 201 24.58 -4.02 -17.69
N LEU A 202 23.48 -4.07 -18.41
CA LEU A 202 22.72 -5.29 -18.68
C LEU A 202 23.43 -6.11 -19.76
N ALA A 203 23.45 -7.43 -19.59
CA ALA A 203 23.95 -8.39 -20.60
C ALA A 203 22.98 -8.52 -21.79
N LEU A 204 22.73 -7.40 -22.47
CA LEU A 204 21.83 -7.28 -23.61
C LEU A 204 22.54 -6.52 -24.74
N PRO A 205 22.20 -6.82 -26.00
CA PRO A 205 22.74 -6.07 -27.13
C PRO A 205 22.23 -4.62 -27.12
N ALA A 206 22.94 -3.73 -27.80
CA ALA A 206 22.66 -2.29 -27.80
C ALA A 206 21.28 -1.94 -28.41
N ASP A 207 20.74 -2.81 -29.26
CA ASP A 207 19.45 -2.69 -29.94
C ASP A 207 18.31 -3.43 -29.19
N ALA A 208 18.54 -3.88 -27.96
CA ALA A 208 17.52 -4.53 -27.16
C ALA A 208 16.30 -3.62 -26.96
N ASP A 209 15.10 -4.20 -27.09
CA ASP A 209 13.85 -3.49 -26.86
C ASP A 209 13.61 -3.20 -25.36
N GLN A 210 12.67 -2.29 -25.11
CA GLN A 210 12.35 -1.81 -23.76
C GLN A 210 11.89 -2.93 -22.83
N GLY A 211 11.17 -3.94 -23.35
CA GLY A 211 10.68 -5.07 -22.55
C GLY A 211 11.84 -5.91 -22.04
N ARG A 212 12.79 -6.25 -22.92
CA ARG A 212 14.00 -6.99 -22.52
C ARG A 212 14.87 -6.24 -21.51
N ILE A 213 15.04 -4.93 -21.70
CA ILE A 213 15.79 -4.08 -20.75
C ILE A 213 15.15 -4.11 -19.36
N ARG A 214 13.83 -3.91 -19.31
CA ARG A 214 13.06 -3.96 -18.08
C ARG A 214 13.14 -5.32 -17.39
N ASP A 215 12.94 -6.40 -18.12
CA ASP A 215 12.93 -7.76 -17.57
C ASP A 215 14.31 -8.15 -17.02
N ALA A 216 15.39 -7.78 -17.73
CA ALA A 216 16.76 -7.98 -17.27
C ALA A 216 17.11 -7.14 -16.03
N ALA A 217 16.69 -5.87 -15.99
CA ALA A 217 16.84 -5.02 -14.81
C ALA A 217 16.05 -5.57 -13.61
N GLN A 218 14.81 -6.03 -13.82
CA GLN A 218 14.01 -6.66 -12.78
C GLN A 218 14.70 -7.91 -12.21
N ALA A 219 15.18 -8.79 -13.09
CA ALA A 219 15.85 -10.03 -12.67
C ALA A 219 17.09 -9.74 -11.82
N TRP A 220 17.90 -8.75 -12.24
CA TRP A 220 19.05 -8.30 -11.46
C TRP A 220 18.66 -7.73 -10.10
N LEU A 221 17.63 -6.87 -10.05
CA LEU A 221 17.15 -6.30 -8.79
C LEU A 221 16.60 -7.36 -7.84
N GLN A 222 15.87 -8.36 -8.33
CA GLN A 222 15.37 -9.46 -7.50
C GLN A 222 16.51 -10.32 -6.96
N GLN A 223 17.53 -10.60 -7.77
CA GLN A 223 18.73 -11.30 -7.31
C GLN A 223 19.45 -10.51 -6.21
N ARG A 224 19.64 -9.20 -6.42
CA ARG A 224 20.26 -8.29 -5.43
C ARG A 224 19.43 -8.18 -4.15
N ALA A 225 18.11 -8.06 -4.25
CA ALA A 225 17.20 -8.10 -3.12
C ALA A 225 17.34 -9.41 -2.33
N GLY A 226 17.42 -10.55 -3.02
CA GLY A 226 17.64 -11.85 -2.40
C GLY A 226 18.93 -11.90 -1.57
N ALA A 227 20.04 -11.46 -2.17
CA ALA A 227 21.35 -11.42 -1.50
C ALA A 227 21.37 -10.44 -0.31
N TRP A 228 20.94 -9.19 -0.54
CA TRP A 228 20.95 -8.13 0.47
C TRP A 228 20.04 -8.48 1.65
N PHE A 229 18.78 -8.84 1.38
CA PHE A 229 17.80 -9.09 2.44
C PHE A 229 18.20 -10.33 3.24
N GLY A 230 18.72 -11.37 2.56
CA GLY A 230 19.25 -12.55 3.23
C GLY A 230 20.39 -12.24 4.21
N ALA A 231 21.34 -11.40 3.80
CA ALA A 231 22.45 -10.98 4.65
C ALA A 231 21.98 -10.15 5.86
N ARG A 232 21.07 -9.18 5.64
CA ARG A 232 20.51 -8.35 6.72
C ARG A 232 19.65 -9.16 7.68
N LEU A 233 18.83 -10.07 7.17
CA LEU A 233 18.02 -10.98 7.98
C LEU A 233 18.91 -11.89 8.84
N ALA A 234 19.97 -12.47 8.27
CA ALA A 234 20.94 -13.28 9.02
C ALA A 234 21.61 -12.47 10.14
N HIS A 235 22.01 -11.24 9.86
CA HIS A 235 22.56 -10.32 10.86
C HIS A 235 21.58 -10.07 12.02
N PHE A 236 20.33 -9.71 11.72
CA PHE A 236 19.34 -9.42 12.75
C PHE A 236 18.93 -10.67 13.55
N LEU A 237 18.84 -11.85 12.92
CA LEU A 237 18.60 -13.11 13.62
C LEU A 237 19.75 -13.44 14.59
N GLN A 238 21.00 -13.19 14.17
CA GLN A 238 22.17 -13.44 15.01
C GLN A 238 22.18 -12.56 16.26
N ILE A 239 21.88 -11.26 16.14
CA ILE A 239 21.91 -10.35 17.30
C ILE A 239 20.68 -10.48 18.21
N SER A 240 19.51 -10.83 17.65
CA SER A 240 18.26 -10.97 18.42
C SER A 240 18.05 -12.34 19.04
N GLY A 241 18.74 -13.37 18.53
CA GLY A 241 18.54 -14.78 18.90
C GLY A 241 17.22 -15.37 18.40
N LEU A 242 16.46 -14.64 17.57
CA LEU A 242 15.23 -15.11 16.98
C LEU A 242 15.49 -16.21 15.95
N LYS A 243 14.47 -17.05 15.70
CA LYS A 243 14.51 -18.11 14.69
C LYS A 243 13.31 -17.99 13.77
N ILE A 244 13.54 -18.17 12.48
CA ILE A 244 12.50 -18.23 11.45
C ILE A 244 12.47 -19.63 10.85
N ARG A 245 11.30 -20.03 10.33
CA ARG A 245 11.16 -21.28 9.58
C ARG A 245 11.74 -21.13 8.18
N ARG A 246 11.40 -20.03 7.50
CA ARG A 246 11.92 -19.66 6.18
C ARG A 246 11.57 -18.21 5.87
N TRP A 247 12.24 -17.66 4.88
CA TRP A 247 11.84 -16.39 4.27
C TRP A 247 11.84 -16.51 2.74
N ARG A 248 11.11 -15.61 2.06
CA ARG A 248 11.11 -15.52 0.59
C ARG A 248 10.86 -14.09 0.12
N LEU A 249 11.27 -13.80 -1.10
CA LEU A 249 10.86 -12.59 -1.81
C LEU A 249 9.37 -12.66 -2.21
N SER A 250 8.74 -11.50 -2.27
CA SER A 250 7.37 -11.28 -2.70
C SER A 250 7.29 -10.13 -3.69
N SER A 251 6.26 -10.13 -4.52
CA SER A 251 5.89 -9.02 -5.41
C SER A 251 4.52 -8.44 -5.02
N ALA A 252 4.12 -8.53 -3.75
CA ALA A 252 2.82 -8.06 -3.28
C ALA A 252 2.62 -6.57 -3.58
N ALA A 253 1.43 -6.20 -4.07
CA ALA A 253 1.16 -4.82 -4.48
C ALA A 253 0.94 -3.86 -3.30
N THR A 254 0.48 -4.38 -2.16
CA THR A 254 -0.06 -3.54 -1.07
C THR A 254 0.71 -3.61 0.25
N ARG A 255 1.79 -4.41 0.31
CA ARG A 255 2.57 -4.59 1.54
C ARG A 255 4.07 -4.71 1.27
N TRP A 256 4.85 -4.23 2.23
CA TRP A 256 6.31 -4.29 2.22
C TRP A 256 6.85 -5.61 2.78
N GLY A 257 6.13 -6.21 3.72
CA GLY A 257 6.46 -7.51 4.28
C GLY A 257 5.24 -8.19 4.90
N SER A 258 5.46 -9.41 5.38
CA SER A 258 4.54 -10.11 6.28
C SER A 258 5.24 -11.26 7.01
N CYS A 259 4.85 -11.50 8.26
CA CYS A 259 5.23 -12.68 9.03
C CYS A 259 3.99 -13.48 9.42
N THR A 260 4.09 -14.82 9.38
CA THR A 260 3.08 -15.73 9.95
C THR A 260 3.48 -16.15 11.36
N SER A 261 2.52 -16.63 12.16
CA SER A 261 2.79 -17.23 13.48
C SER A 261 3.80 -18.39 13.44
N ASP A 262 3.78 -19.18 12.38
CA ASP A 262 4.76 -20.26 12.12
C ASP A 262 6.18 -19.79 11.74
N GLY A 263 6.44 -18.48 11.76
CA GLY A 263 7.74 -17.90 11.43
C GLY A 263 8.11 -17.98 9.94
N ASN A 264 7.12 -17.87 9.04
CA ASN A 264 7.37 -17.64 7.61
C ASN A 264 7.38 -16.14 7.33
N ILE A 265 8.49 -15.61 6.83
CA ILE A 265 8.63 -14.20 6.47
C ILE A 265 8.56 -14.03 4.94
N MET A 266 7.84 -13.02 4.50
CA MET A 266 7.82 -12.58 3.10
C MET A 266 8.24 -11.12 3.04
N LEU A 267 9.20 -10.80 2.18
CA LEU A 267 9.68 -9.42 1.98
C LEU A 267 9.48 -9.01 0.53
N ASN A 268 8.95 -7.82 0.31
CA ASN A 268 8.74 -7.29 -1.03
C ASN A 268 10.09 -6.93 -1.66
N TRP A 269 10.45 -7.53 -2.79
CA TRP A 269 11.75 -7.28 -3.44
C TRP A 269 11.94 -5.81 -3.80
N ARG A 270 10.83 -5.08 -4.03
CA ARG A 270 10.84 -3.64 -4.34
C ARG A 270 11.43 -2.77 -3.23
N LEU A 271 11.60 -3.31 -2.00
CA LEU A 271 12.35 -2.62 -0.95
C LEU A 271 13.77 -2.26 -1.37
N ILE A 272 14.36 -2.98 -2.34
CA ILE A 272 15.71 -2.72 -2.87
C ILE A 272 15.86 -1.33 -3.50
N HIS A 273 14.77 -0.63 -3.77
CA HIS A 273 14.78 0.74 -4.28
C HIS A 273 15.03 1.79 -3.18
N PHE A 274 14.82 1.46 -1.90
CA PHE A 274 15.02 2.40 -0.79
C PHE A 274 16.41 2.30 -0.18
N ALA A 275 16.76 3.33 0.60
CA ALA A 275 17.98 3.33 1.40
C ALA A 275 18.04 2.10 2.35
N PRO A 276 19.25 1.57 2.64
CA PRO A 276 19.44 0.44 3.53
C PRO A 276 18.67 0.49 4.86
N ALA A 277 18.62 1.66 5.50
CA ALA A 277 17.91 1.84 6.78
C ALA A 277 16.40 1.52 6.69
N ILE A 278 15.77 1.77 5.54
CA ILE A 278 14.35 1.46 5.31
C ILE A 278 14.15 -0.05 5.17
N ILE A 279 15.07 -0.72 4.48
CA ILE A 279 15.06 -2.17 4.32
C ILE A 279 15.20 -2.84 5.68
N ASP A 280 16.17 -2.38 6.47
CA ASP A 280 16.44 -2.88 7.82
C ASP A 280 15.25 -2.69 8.76
N TYR A 281 14.57 -1.54 8.68
CA TYR A 281 13.35 -1.31 9.43
C TYR A 281 12.25 -2.32 9.11
N VAL A 282 11.99 -2.61 7.83
CA VAL A 282 10.98 -3.60 7.46
C VAL A 282 11.39 -5.00 7.94
N ILE A 283 12.67 -5.36 7.81
CA ILE A 283 13.15 -6.65 8.33
C ILE A 283 12.95 -6.75 9.84
N ALA A 284 13.31 -5.71 10.61
CA ALA A 284 13.12 -5.67 12.05
C ALA A 284 11.63 -5.74 12.43
N HIS A 285 10.75 -5.07 11.67
CA HIS A 285 9.30 -5.14 11.84
C HIS A 285 8.77 -6.57 11.68
N GLU A 286 9.15 -7.26 10.61
CA GLU A 286 8.71 -8.64 10.39
C GLU A 286 9.30 -9.61 11.41
N LEU A 287 10.52 -9.37 11.91
CA LEU A 287 11.11 -10.18 12.97
C LEU A 287 10.42 -9.97 14.33
N ALA A 288 10.04 -8.74 14.66
CA ALA A 288 9.32 -8.44 15.89
C ALA A 288 7.97 -9.18 15.95
N HIS A 289 7.35 -9.42 14.79
CA HIS A 289 6.14 -10.22 14.72
C HIS A 289 6.31 -11.65 15.24
N LEU A 290 7.52 -12.23 15.26
CA LEU A 290 7.75 -13.56 15.83
C LEU A 290 7.47 -13.64 17.34
N ARG A 291 7.51 -12.50 18.04
CA ARG A 291 7.17 -12.40 19.47
C ARG A 291 5.79 -11.81 19.67
N GLU A 292 5.45 -10.76 18.93
CA GLU A 292 4.21 -10.01 19.09
C GLU A 292 3.47 -9.88 17.75
N MET A 293 2.40 -10.64 17.56
CA MET A 293 1.63 -10.65 16.30
C MET A 293 0.75 -9.40 16.11
N ASN A 294 0.57 -8.60 17.15
CA ASN A 294 -0.19 -7.35 17.12
C ASN A 294 0.76 -6.15 17.31
N HIS A 295 0.41 -4.97 16.81
CA HIS A 295 1.24 -3.76 16.90
C HIS A 295 1.16 -3.02 18.25
N SER A 296 1.07 -3.76 19.35
CA SER A 296 1.03 -3.21 20.71
C SER A 296 2.30 -2.45 21.11
N GLN A 297 2.28 -1.85 22.30
CA GLN A 297 3.47 -1.23 22.89
C GLN A 297 4.64 -2.21 23.01
N ASP A 298 4.36 -3.49 23.32
CA ASP A 298 5.38 -4.52 23.43
C ASP A 298 5.98 -4.84 22.05
N PHE A 299 5.18 -4.86 20.98
CA PHE A 299 5.69 -4.97 19.62
C PHE A 299 6.68 -3.85 19.27
N TRP A 300 6.34 -2.59 19.54
CA TRP A 300 7.23 -1.47 19.23
C TRP A 300 8.50 -1.50 20.09
N ARG A 301 8.42 -2.03 21.31
CA ARG A 301 9.60 -2.29 22.15
C ARG A 301 10.50 -3.35 21.52
N GLU A 302 9.94 -4.42 20.98
CA GLU A 302 10.69 -5.46 20.27
C GLU A 302 11.36 -4.91 19.00
N VAL A 303 10.66 -4.08 18.21
CA VAL A 303 11.27 -3.40 17.05
C VAL A 303 12.47 -2.55 17.49
N GLY A 304 12.32 -1.75 18.55
CA GLY A 304 13.40 -0.91 19.08
C GLY A 304 14.59 -1.67 19.68
N GLN A 305 14.38 -2.90 20.17
CA GLN A 305 15.47 -3.78 20.60
C GLN A 305 16.27 -4.32 19.41
N ILE A 306 15.60 -4.64 18.29
CA ILE A 306 16.26 -5.17 17.09
C ILE A 306 16.95 -4.04 16.30
N LEU A 307 16.27 -2.91 16.16
CA LEU A 307 16.74 -1.74 15.42
C LEU A 307 16.45 -0.46 16.23
N PRO A 308 17.44 0.08 16.95
CA PRO A 308 17.33 1.38 17.59
C PRO A 308 17.05 2.50 16.57
N ASP A 309 16.40 3.57 17.02
CA ASP A 309 16.09 4.78 16.23
C ASP A 309 15.28 4.53 14.93
N PHE A 310 14.43 3.49 14.92
CA PHE A 310 13.66 3.07 13.75
C PHE A 310 12.57 4.07 13.32
N GLU A 311 12.25 5.06 14.15
CA GLU A 311 11.14 5.99 13.95
C GLU A 311 11.28 6.81 12.66
N GLU A 312 12.50 7.19 12.29
CA GLU A 312 12.76 7.92 11.05
C GLU A 312 12.43 7.04 9.83
N ALA A 313 12.90 5.79 9.82
CA ALA A 313 12.64 4.84 8.76
C ALA A 313 11.13 4.51 8.63
N LYS A 314 10.44 4.35 9.77
CA LYS A 314 8.98 4.22 9.83
C LYS A 314 8.26 5.39 9.18
N ASN A 315 8.68 6.62 9.47
CA ASN A 315 8.07 7.84 8.94
C ASN A 315 8.32 8.03 7.43
N VAL A 316 9.49 7.62 6.93
CA VAL A 316 9.73 7.53 5.49
C VAL A 316 8.76 6.53 4.88
N LEU A 317 8.71 5.29 5.35
CA LEU A 317 7.89 4.24 4.73
C LEU A 317 6.38 4.57 4.76
N ARG A 318 5.86 5.24 5.80
CA ARG A 318 4.46 5.70 5.84
C ARG A 318 4.08 6.64 4.69
N ARG A 319 5.06 7.33 4.09
CA ARG A 319 4.86 8.24 2.95
C ARG A 319 4.91 7.52 1.60
N HIS A 320 5.37 6.27 1.56
CA HIS A 320 5.60 5.47 0.34
C HIS A 320 4.75 4.19 0.31
N ASP A 321 4.17 3.90 -0.85
CA ASP A 321 3.40 2.68 -1.11
C ASP A 321 4.21 1.74 -2.04
N PRO A 322 4.11 0.40 -1.97
CA PRO A 322 4.80 -0.47 -2.93
C PRO A 322 4.47 -0.21 -4.40
N ALA A 323 3.26 0.26 -4.69
CA ALA A 323 2.85 0.69 -6.02
C ALA A 323 3.47 2.05 -6.44
N SER A 324 4.14 2.76 -5.51
CA SER A 324 4.85 4.02 -5.78
C SER A 324 6.25 3.84 -6.39
N LEU A 325 6.63 2.62 -6.75
CA LEU A 325 7.93 2.30 -7.35
C LEU A 325 7.80 2.00 -8.85
N PRO A 326 8.91 1.97 -9.62
CA PRO A 326 8.86 1.70 -11.05
C PRO A 326 8.02 0.47 -11.36
N GLN A 327 7.17 0.59 -12.38
CA GLN A 327 6.38 -0.52 -12.87
C GLN A 327 7.27 -1.37 -13.79
N PHE A 328 7.38 -2.65 -13.43
CA PHE A 328 8.07 -3.67 -14.18
C PHE A 328 7.03 -4.63 -14.76
#